data_AF-A0A2S9Q8J4-F1
#
_entry.id   AF-A0A2S9Q8J4-F1
#
_cell.length_a   1.000
_cell.length_b   1.000
_cell.length_c   1.000
_cell.angle_alpha   90.00
_cell.angle_beta   90.00
_cell.angle_gamma   90.00
#
_symmetry.space_group_name_H-M   'P 1'
#
loop_
_entity.id
_entity.type
_entity.pdbx_description
1 polymer ?
#
loop_
_entity_poly.entity_id
_entity_poly.type
_entity_poly.pdbx_seq_one_letter_code
_entity_poly.pdbx_strand_id
1 'polypeptide(L)'
;MQTTKPRSTLVIACGALAREFLAVKTANGWDHVDVTCLPAIWHNYPQKIPDGIRRKIRANRARYDEILVLYGDCGTGGLLDEVLKEEGVERIDGPHCYSFFAGAEVFDRMQEEEIGTFYLTDFLVRHFDRFVIKGLKLDVHPQLLPMYFGHYKRVMFLVQVPDKALEKKAAAAAARLGLPLEIHHTGLAGIEPFLKPRDAAA
;
A
#
# COMPACT_ATOMS: atom_id res chain seq x y z
N MET A 1 -24.51 -9.91 29.69
CA MET A 1 -23.88 -9.86 28.35
C MET A 1 -22.40 -10.14 28.54
N GLN A 2 -21.89 -11.29 28.09
CA GLN A 2 -20.46 -11.54 28.10
C GLN A 2 -19.85 -10.65 27.01
N THR A 3 -19.10 -9.63 27.40
CA THR A 3 -18.28 -8.86 26.47
C THR A 3 -17.12 -9.74 26.07
N THR A 4 -17.21 -10.38 24.91
CA THR A 4 -16.10 -11.09 24.29
C THR A 4 -14.98 -10.09 24.02
N LYS A 5 -13.81 -10.34 24.61
CA LYS A 5 -12.63 -9.51 24.37
C LYS A 5 -12.19 -9.73 22.90
N PRO A 6 -11.91 -8.67 22.12
CA PRO A 6 -11.45 -8.83 20.75
C PRO A 6 -10.11 -9.57 20.71
N ARG A 7 -9.92 -10.41 19.70
CA ARG A 7 -8.68 -11.18 19.46
C ARG A 7 -7.50 -10.21 19.28
N SER A 8 -6.32 -10.62 19.73
CA SER A 8 -5.09 -9.87 19.45
C SER A 8 -4.66 -10.11 18.00
N THR A 9 -4.59 -9.03 17.20
CA THR A 9 -4.32 -9.14 15.75
C THR A 9 -3.04 -8.40 15.40
N LEU A 10 -2.14 -9.04 14.64
CA LEU A 10 -0.98 -8.40 14.04
C LEU A 10 -1.19 -8.19 12.54
N VAL A 11 -1.02 -6.96 12.09
CA VAL A 11 -1.02 -6.61 10.67
C VAL A 11 0.42 -6.48 10.18
N ILE A 12 0.80 -7.28 9.20
CA ILE A 12 2.10 -7.16 8.52
C ILE A 12 1.90 -6.33 7.25
N ALA A 13 2.37 -5.09 7.25
CA ALA A 13 2.09 -4.10 6.22
C ALA A 13 3.33 -3.68 5.42
N CYS A 14 3.12 -3.02 4.29
CA CYS A 14 4.18 -2.25 3.65
C CYS A 14 4.49 -1.01 4.49
N GLY A 15 5.77 -0.70 4.66
CA GLY A 15 6.19 0.51 5.38
C GLY A 15 5.62 1.80 4.78
N ALA A 16 5.18 1.76 3.52
CA ALA A 16 4.49 2.87 2.86
C ALA A 16 3.07 3.14 3.39
N LEU A 17 2.46 2.19 4.10
CA LEU A 17 1.10 2.29 4.63
C LEU A 17 1.06 2.50 6.15
N ALA A 18 2.21 2.61 6.81
CA ALA A 18 2.27 2.65 8.27
C ALA A 18 1.48 3.84 8.86
N ARG A 19 1.54 5.00 8.21
CA ARG A 19 0.83 6.20 8.68
C ARG A 19 -0.67 6.07 8.50
N GLU A 20 -1.10 5.58 7.35
CA GLU A 20 -2.49 5.37 6.98
C GLU A 20 -3.13 4.29 7.86
N PHE A 21 -2.42 3.20 8.14
CA PHE A 21 -2.83 2.19 9.12
C PHE A 21 -3.01 2.80 10.52
N LEU A 22 -2.03 3.56 11.02
CA LEU A 22 -2.11 4.16 12.36
C LEU A 22 -3.26 5.16 12.47
N ALA A 23 -3.57 5.88 11.39
CA ALA A 23 -4.73 6.77 11.33
C ALA A 23 -6.05 6.00 11.49
N VAL A 24 -6.22 4.89 10.75
CA VAL A 24 -7.42 4.04 10.89
C VAL A 24 -7.51 3.43 12.28
N LYS A 25 -6.41 2.86 12.79
CA LYS A 25 -6.34 2.27 14.13
C LYS A 25 -6.77 3.28 15.21
N THR A 26 -6.21 4.49 15.15
CA THR A 26 -6.46 5.54 16.16
C THR A 26 -7.90 6.04 16.08
N ALA A 27 -8.43 6.25 14.87
CA ALA A 27 -9.80 6.71 14.67
C ALA A 27 -10.86 5.73 15.22
N ASN A 28 -10.53 4.44 15.27
CA ASN A 28 -11.44 3.38 15.72
C ASN A 28 -11.14 2.85 17.14
N GLY A 29 -10.10 3.34 17.82
CA GLY A 29 -9.72 2.85 19.15
C GLY A 29 -9.31 1.37 19.18
N TRP A 30 -8.70 0.86 18.10
CA TRP A 30 -8.33 -0.55 17.97
C TRP A 30 -7.02 -0.90 18.68
N ASP A 31 -6.99 -0.76 20.00
CA ASP A 31 -5.78 -1.00 20.82
C ASP A 31 -5.28 -2.46 20.79
N HIS A 32 -6.12 -3.39 20.37
CA HIS A 32 -5.82 -4.82 20.23
C HIS A 32 -5.18 -5.20 18.88
N VAL A 33 -5.04 -4.23 17.96
CA VAL A 33 -4.43 -4.44 16.64
C VAL A 33 -3.05 -3.78 16.62
N ASP A 34 -2.03 -4.58 16.34
CA ASP A 34 -0.65 -4.12 16.17
C ASP A 34 -0.24 -4.12 14.69
N VAL A 35 0.82 -3.37 14.38
CA VAL A 35 1.42 -3.37 13.04
C VAL A 35 2.91 -3.61 13.09
N THR A 36 3.40 -4.42 12.17
CA THR A 36 4.81 -4.49 11.82
C THR A 36 4.97 -4.31 10.32
N CYS A 37 6.06 -3.68 9.89
CA CYS A 37 6.25 -3.37 8.48
C CYS A 37 7.45 -4.12 7.89
N LEU A 38 7.38 -4.39 6.58
CA LEU A 38 8.59 -4.58 5.77
C LEU A 38 9.12 -3.21 5.30
N PRO A 39 10.41 -3.11 4.90
CA PRO A 39 10.98 -1.86 4.41
C PRO A 39 10.19 -1.27 3.25
N ALA A 40 9.79 0.00 3.35
CA ALA A 40 8.96 0.65 2.34
C ALA A 40 9.59 0.60 0.93
N ILE A 41 10.92 0.57 0.82
CA ILE A 41 11.64 0.51 -0.46
C ILE A 41 11.41 -0.78 -1.25
N TRP A 42 10.89 -1.83 -0.59
CA TRP A 42 10.59 -3.09 -1.27
C TRP A 42 9.40 -2.99 -2.22
N HIS A 43 8.66 -1.87 -2.27
CA HIS A 43 7.71 -1.64 -3.38
C HIS A 43 8.39 -1.58 -4.75
N ASN A 44 9.68 -1.26 -4.81
CA ASN A 44 10.50 -1.34 -6.03
C ASN A 44 11.20 -2.71 -6.18
N TYR A 45 11.05 -3.61 -5.20
CA TYR A 45 11.71 -4.92 -5.16
C TYR A 45 10.72 -6.02 -4.70
N PRO A 46 9.64 -6.27 -5.47
CA PRO A 46 8.57 -7.17 -5.08
C PRO A 46 9.03 -8.59 -4.77
N GLN A 47 10.10 -9.07 -5.42
CA GLN A 47 10.71 -10.37 -5.16
C GLN A 47 11.17 -10.58 -3.70
N LYS A 48 11.33 -9.51 -2.91
CA LYS A 48 11.70 -9.60 -1.48
C LYS A 48 10.51 -9.77 -0.55
N ILE A 49 9.30 -9.45 -1.03
CA ILE A 49 8.08 -9.41 -0.22
C ILE A 49 7.72 -10.79 0.33
N PRO A 50 7.64 -11.88 -0.48
CA PRO A 50 7.15 -13.18 0.01
C PRO A 50 7.96 -13.72 1.20
N ASP A 51 9.29 -13.75 1.06
CA ASP A 51 10.19 -14.19 2.14
C ASP A 51 10.18 -13.25 3.36
N GLY A 52 9.99 -11.95 3.13
CA GLY A 52 9.79 -10.97 4.19
C GLY A 52 8.57 -11.27 5.04
N ILE A 53 7.43 -11.47 4.36
CA ILE A 53 6.15 -11.80 4.99
C ILE A 53 6.27 -13.12 5.75
N ARG A 54 6.79 -14.19 5.12
CA ARG A 54 7.00 -15.51 5.77
C ARG A 54 7.76 -15.37 7.10
N ARG A 55 8.89 -14.66 7.09
CA ARG A 55 9.69 -14.46 8.31
C ARG A 55 8.92 -13.70 9.39
N LYS A 56 8.16 -12.67 9.01
CA LYS A 56 7.36 -11.88 9.96
C LYS A 56 6.21 -12.67 10.54
N ILE A 57 5.53 -13.50 9.75
CA ILE A 57 4.47 -14.40 10.23
C ILE A 57 5.04 -15.36 11.27
N ARG A 58 6.07 -16.13 10.90
CA ARG A 58 6.68 -17.14 11.78
C ARG A 58 7.20 -16.55 13.09
N ALA A 59 7.80 -15.37 13.04
CA ALA A 59 8.32 -14.69 14.23
C ALA A 59 7.23 -14.23 15.22
N ASN A 60 5.98 -14.08 14.78
CA ASN A 60 4.91 -13.50 15.59
C ASN A 60 3.73 -14.44 15.84
N ARG A 61 3.63 -15.59 15.16
CA ARG A 61 2.47 -16.50 15.27
C ARG A 61 2.20 -17.02 16.68
N ALA A 62 3.21 -17.05 17.55
CA ALA A 62 3.06 -17.48 18.94
C ALA A 62 2.57 -16.38 19.88
N ARG A 63 2.48 -15.13 19.39
CA ARG A 63 2.19 -13.93 20.21
C ARG A 63 0.83 -13.30 19.92
N TYR A 64 0.23 -13.62 18.78
CA TYR A 64 -1.03 -13.04 18.33
C TYR A 64 -2.01 -14.13 17.97
N ASP A 65 -3.27 -13.89 18.26
CA ASP A 65 -4.36 -14.80 17.93
C ASP A 65 -4.65 -14.80 16.42
N GLU A 66 -4.34 -13.70 15.74
CA GLU A 66 -4.56 -13.52 14.31
C GLU A 66 -3.41 -12.72 13.68
N ILE A 67 -3.07 -13.08 12.44
CA ILE A 67 -2.15 -12.32 11.60
C ILE A 67 -2.86 -12.02 10.29
N LEU A 68 -2.80 -10.75 9.85
CA LEU A 68 -3.31 -10.28 8.58
C LEU A 68 -2.17 -9.62 7.79
N VAL A 69 -2.23 -9.70 6.46
CA VAL A 69 -1.21 -9.13 5.58
C VAL A 69 -1.78 -7.98 4.76
N LEU A 70 -1.38 -6.76 5.09
CA LEU A 70 -1.81 -5.54 4.37
C LEU A 70 -0.88 -5.28 3.18
N TYR A 71 -0.94 -6.20 2.20
CA TYR A 71 -0.30 -6.14 0.89
C TYR A 71 -1.29 -6.64 -0.16
N GLY A 72 -1.33 -5.98 -1.32
CA GLY A 72 -1.84 -6.64 -2.53
C GLY A 72 -0.81 -7.66 -3.05
N ASP A 73 -0.99 -8.16 -4.28
CA ASP A 73 0.08 -8.95 -4.93
C ASP A 73 1.38 -8.13 -5.05
N CYS A 74 1.25 -6.82 -5.28
CA CYS A 74 2.34 -5.86 -5.40
C CYS A 74 3.40 -6.25 -6.44
N GLY A 75 3.03 -6.98 -7.48
CA GLY A 75 3.95 -7.46 -8.51
C GLY A 75 4.76 -8.68 -8.11
N THR A 76 4.30 -9.45 -7.11
CA THR A 76 4.93 -10.74 -6.76
C THR A 76 4.57 -11.86 -7.72
N GLY A 77 3.55 -11.67 -8.56
CA GLY A 77 3.14 -12.66 -9.56
C GLY A 77 2.53 -13.90 -8.91
N GLY A 78 1.83 -13.76 -7.80
CA GLY A 78 1.20 -14.86 -7.05
C GLY A 78 2.11 -15.56 -6.04
N LEU A 79 3.42 -15.28 -6.04
CA LEU A 79 4.34 -15.88 -5.07
C LEU A 79 4.00 -15.53 -3.62
N LEU A 80 3.43 -14.35 -3.37
CA LEU A 80 2.93 -14.01 -2.03
C LEU A 80 1.76 -14.93 -1.63
N ASP A 81 0.84 -15.23 -2.55
CA ASP A 81 -0.32 -16.07 -2.26
C ASP A 81 0.09 -17.52 -1.92
N GLU A 82 1.13 -18.04 -2.57
CA GLU A 82 1.72 -19.34 -2.22
C GLU A 82 2.22 -19.36 -0.77
N VAL A 83 2.99 -18.34 -0.37
CA VAL A 83 3.47 -18.20 1.02
C VAL A 83 2.31 -18.10 2.01
N LEU A 84 1.29 -17.32 1.69
CA LEU A 84 0.16 -17.09 2.56
C LEU A 84 -0.69 -18.35 2.74
N LYS A 85 -0.86 -19.13 1.68
CA LYS A 85 -1.51 -20.45 1.72
C LYS A 85 -0.72 -21.44 2.58
N GLU A 86 0.60 -21.47 2.48
CA GLU A 86 1.46 -22.31 3.33
C GLU A 86 1.34 -21.95 4.81
N GLU A 87 1.26 -20.66 5.12
CA GLU A 87 1.24 -20.17 6.50
C GLU A 87 -0.19 -20.05 7.09
N GLY A 88 -1.23 -20.23 6.27
CA GLY A 88 -2.64 -20.13 6.68
C GLY A 88 -3.05 -18.70 7.09
N VAL A 89 -2.53 -17.70 6.38
CA VAL A 89 -2.75 -16.27 6.68
C VAL A 89 -3.39 -15.58 5.47
N GLU A 90 -4.28 -14.63 5.72
CA GLU A 90 -4.96 -13.88 4.67
C GLU A 90 -4.29 -12.53 4.41
N ARG A 91 -4.36 -12.05 3.16
CA ARG A 91 -3.99 -10.69 2.78
C ARG A 91 -5.19 -9.90 2.30
N ILE A 92 -5.04 -8.58 2.25
CA ILE A 92 -6.01 -7.71 1.58
C ILE A 92 -6.06 -8.04 0.08
N ASP A 93 -7.27 -8.00 -0.47
CA ASP A 93 -7.49 -8.23 -1.88
C ASP A 93 -6.92 -7.10 -2.75
N GLY A 94 -6.75 -7.43 -4.02
CA GLY A 94 -6.33 -6.48 -5.06
C GLY A 94 -4.85 -6.57 -5.42
N PRO A 95 -4.48 -5.94 -6.55
CA PRO A 95 -3.15 -6.07 -7.12
C PRO A 95 -2.13 -5.21 -6.39
N HIS A 96 -2.49 -4.01 -5.91
CA HIS A 96 -1.56 -3.08 -5.24
C HIS A 96 -2.31 -2.13 -4.30
N CYS A 97 -1.56 -1.32 -3.54
CA CYS A 97 -2.17 -0.38 -2.60
C CYS A 97 -3.05 0.70 -3.23
N TYR A 98 -2.73 1.14 -4.44
CA TYR A 98 -3.61 2.06 -5.16
C TYR A 98 -5.01 1.48 -5.41
N SER A 99 -5.13 0.16 -5.58
CA SER A 99 -6.39 -0.48 -5.95
C SER A 99 -7.31 -0.56 -4.75
N PHE A 100 -6.81 -1.02 -3.61
CA PHE A 100 -7.64 -1.01 -2.42
C PHE A 100 -7.91 0.40 -1.89
N PHE A 101 -7.00 1.39 -2.06
CA PHE A 101 -7.32 2.77 -1.69
C PHE A 101 -8.42 3.36 -2.58
N ALA A 102 -8.31 3.23 -3.90
CA ALA A 102 -9.34 3.71 -4.82
C ALA A 102 -10.66 2.92 -4.71
N GLY A 103 -10.58 1.66 -4.28
CA GLY A 103 -11.64 0.66 -4.43
C GLY A 103 -11.53 -0.03 -5.79
N ALA A 104 -11.79 -1.33 -5.82
CA ALA A 104 -11.57 -2.18 -7.00
C ALA A 104 -12.26 -1.63 -8.25
N GLU A 105 -13.56 -1.33 -8.17
CA GLU A 105 -14.33 -0.83 -9.32
C GLU A 105 -13.83 0.52 -9.85
N VAL A 106 -13.40 1.42 -8.96
CA VAL A 106 -12.86 2.73 -9.36
C VAL A 106 -11.50 2.55 -10.03
N PHE A 107 -10.67 1.69 -9.45
CA PHE A 107 -9.36 1.37 -9.99
C PHE A 107 -9.47 0.72 -11.38
N ASP A 108 -10.39 -0.23 -11.56
CA ASP A 108 -10.61 -0.89 -12.85
C ASP A 108 -11.03 0.11 -13.92
N ARG A 109 -11.96 1.03 -13.61
CA ARG A 109 -12.31 2.13 -14.53
C ARG A 109 -11.12 3.01 -14.86
N MET A 110 -10.29 3.38 -13.88
CA MET A 110 -9.08 4.18 -14.14
C MET A 110 -8.10 3.45 -15.09
N GLN A 111 -8.00 2.12 -14.98
CA GLN A 111 -7.18 1.29 -15.86
C GLN A 111 -7.77 1.18 -17.27
N GLU A 112 -9.08 1.00 -17.38
CA GLU A 112 -9.81 0.98 -18.67
C GLU A 112 -9.69 2.31 -19.41
N GLU A 113 -9.78 3.43 -18.69
CA GLU A 113 -9.61 4.77 -19.25
C GLU A 113 -8.19 5.03 -19.75
N GLU A 114 -7.18 4.65 -18.97
CA GLU A 114 -5.77 4.87 -19.32
C GLU A 114 -4.83 3.91 -18.56
N ILE A 115 -4.41 2.84 -19.24
CA ILE A 115 -3.45 1.85 -18.71
C ILE A 115 -2.10 2.52 -18.38
N GLY A 116 -1.68 3.52 -19.16
CA GLY A 116 -0.46 4.30 -18.98
C GLY A 116 -0.53 5.28 -17.82
N THR A 117 -1.04 4.87 -16.67
CA THR A 117 -1.19 5.71 -15.48
C THR A 117 -0.12 5.43 -14.44
N PHE A 118 0.64 6.46 -14.05
CA PHE A 118 1.57 6.39 -12.93
C PHE A 118 0.87 6.84 -11.65
N TYR A 119 0.69 5.93 -10.70
CA TYR A 119 -0.05 6.21 -9.48
C TYR A 119 0.83 6.79 -8.38
N LEU A 120 0.34 7.82 -7.71
CA LEU A 120 0.91 8.39 -6.50
C LEU A 120 -0.07 8.19 -5.33
N THR A 121 0.43 7.74 -4.20
CA THR A 121 -0.25 7.84 -2.88
C THR A 121 0.40 8.97 -2.09
N ASP A 122 -0.22 9.40 -0.99
CA ASP A 122 0.32 10.42 -0.10
C ASP A 122 1.75 10.09 0.34
N PHE A 123 2.04 8.81 0.63
CA PHE A 123 3.40 8.34 0.95
C PHE A 123 4.36 8.59 -0.20
N LEU A 124 4.00 8.19 -1.42
CA LEU A 124 4.89 8.30 -2.56
C LEU A 124 5.09 9.77 -2.96
N VAL A 125 4.07 10.62 -2.84
CA VAL A 125 4.21 12.08 -2.98
C VAL A 125 5.17 12.65 -1.94
N ARG A 126 5.02 12.27 -0.67
CA ARG A 126 5.90 12.74 0.43
C ARG A 126 7.36 12.39 0.18
N HIS A 127 7.62 11.24 -0.43
CA HIS A 127 8.95 10.68 -0.56
C HIS A 127 9.38 10.48 -2.02
N PHE A 128 8.80 11.23 -2.95
CA PHE A 128 9.00 11.08 -4.39
C PHE A 128 10.48 11.09 -4.79
N ASP A 129 11.26 12.05 -4.27
CA ASP A 129 12.70 12.12 -4.52
C ASP A 129 13.46 10.88 -4.05
N ARG A 130 13.06 10.29 -2.93
CA ARG A 130 13.77 9.14 -2.36
C ARG A 130 13.45 7.85 -3.12
N PHE A 131 12.18 7.62 -3.47
CA PHE A 131 11.73 6.34 -3.99
C PHE A 131 11.65 6.29 -5.52
N VAL A 132 11.31 7.41 -6.15
CA VAL A 132 11.24 7.47 -7.62
C VAL A 132 12.56 7.98 -8.17
N ILE A 133 12.99 9.17 -7.77
CA ILE A 133 14.19 9.78 -8.36
C ILE A 133 15.46 9.00 -8.01
N LYS A 134 15.79 8.92 -6.72
CA LYS A 134 16.99 8.19 -6.26
C LYS A 134 16.81 6.68 -6.40
N GLY A 135 15.61 6.18 -6.13
CA GLY A 135 15.29 4.75 -6.22
C GLY A 135 15.46 4.18 -7.63
N LEU A 136 15.11 4.95 -8.66
CA LEU A 136 15.30 4.60 -10.06
C LEU A 136 16.58 5.21 -10.67
N LYS A 137 17.43 5.84 -9.85
CA LYS A 137 18.70 6.48 -10.23
C LYS A 137 18.56 7.57 -11.31
N LEU A 138 17.44 8.28 -11.35
CA LEU A 138 17.18 9.35 -12.32
C LEU A 138 18.02 10.61 -12.06
N ASP A 139 18.48 10.81 -10.83
CA ASP A 139 19.42 11.88 -10.47
C ASP A 139 20.83 11.63 -10.98
N VAL A 140 21.22 10.36 -11.13
CA VAL A 140 22.55 9.96 -11.65
C VAL A 140 22.50 9.66 -13.15
N HIS A 141 21.38 9.14 -13.63
CA HIS A 141 21.16 8.71 -15.02
C HIS A 141 19.87 9.31 -15.58
N PRO A 142 19.84 10.62 -15.89
CA PRO A 142 18.63 11.31 -16.35
C PRO A 142 18.08 10.75 -17.66
N GLN A 143 18.92 10.11 -18.49
CA GLN A 143 18.51 9.42 -19.72
C GLN A 143 17.58 8.23 -19.48
N LEU A 144 17.46 7.73 -18.24
CA LEU A 144 16.50 6.68 -17.89
C LEU A 144 15.07 7.22 -17.78
N LEU A 145 14.88 8.54 -17.63
CA LEU A 145 13.56 9.13 -17.45
C LEU A 145 12.60 8.78 -18.61
N PRO A 146 12.97 8.95 -19.91
CA PRO A 146 12.09 8.55 -21.01
C PRO A 146 11.92 7.03 -21.11
N MET A 147 12.90 6.23 -20.65
CA MET A 147 12.80 4.77 -20.67
C MET A 147 11.78 4.26 -19.65
N TYR A 148 11.78 4.83 -18.45
CA TYR A 148 10.82 4.46 -17.40
C TYR A 148 9.44 5.09 -17.65
N PHE A 149 9.39 6.37 -18.04
CA PHE A 149 8.16 7.16 -18.04
C PHE A 149 7.57 7.45 -19.44
N GLY A 150 8.27 7.12 -20.53
CA GLY A 150 7.88 7.53 -21.89
C GLY A 150 6.59 6.90 -22.43
N HIS A 151 6.12 5.80 -21.82
CA HIS A 151 4.86 5.16 -22.17
C HIS A 151 3.69 5.54 -21.24
N TYR A 152 3.97 6.26 -20.15
CA TYR A 152 2.92 6.81 -19.31
C TYR A 152 2.29 8.03 -19.98
N LYS A 153 1.00 8.23 -19.71
CA LYS A 153 0.16 9.29 -20.27
C LYS A 153 -0.34 10.25 -19.21
N ARG A 154 -0.46 9.79 -17.96
CA ARG A 154 -0.85 10.62 -16.81
C ARG A 154 -0.21 10.17 -15.51
N VAL A 155 -0.16 11.10 -14.56
CA VAL A 155 0.03 10.81 -13.13
C VAL A 155 -1.32 10.90 -12.44
N MET A 156 -1.73 9.85 -11.74
CA MET A 156 -2.94 9.83 -10.92
C MET A 156 -2.55 9.89 -9.45
N PHE A 157 -2.82 11.02 -8.79
CA PHE A 157 -2.62 11.16 -7.35
C PHE A 157 -3.88 10.75 -6.59
N LEU A 158 -3.81 9.62 -5.90
CA LEU A 158 -4.81 9.12 -4.98
C LEU A 158 -4.59 9.73 -3.60
N VAL A 159 -5.48 10.63 -3.18
CA VAL A 159 -5.38 11.39 -1.93
C VAL A 159 -6.02 10.60 -0.78
N GLN A 160 -5.20 10.11 0.15
CA GLN A 160 -5.71 9.44 1.35
C GLN A 160 -6.16 10.44 2.41
N VAL A 161 -5.41 11.53 2.59
CA VAL A 161 -5.76 12.63 3.51
C VAL A 161 -5.61 13.97 2.79
N PRO A 162 -6.66 14.81 2.72
CA PRO A 162 -6.57 16.12 2.09
C PRO A 162 -5.44 16.97 2.68
N ASP A 163 -4.45 17.32 1.84
CA ASP A 163 -3.29 18.14 2.22
C ASP A 163 -2.85 18.97 1.01
N LYS A 164 -3.05 20.29 1.08
CA LYS A 164 -2.67 21.22 0.01
C LYS A 164 -1.16 21.28 -0.24
N ALA A 165 -0.33 20.96 0.75
CA ALA A 165 1.12 20.85 0.53
C ALA A 165 1.46 19.60 -0.28
N LEU A 166 0.72 18.50 -0.12
CA LEU A 166 0.89 17.30 -0.94
C LEU A 166 0.39 17.50 -2.36
N GLU A 167 -0.74 18.16 -2.58
CA GLU A 167 -1.22 18.47 -3.93
C GLU A 167 -0.16 19.25 -4.74
N LYS A 168 0.48 20.24 -4.10
CA LYS A 168 1.60 20.99 -4.72
C LYS A 168 2.80 20.10 -5.02
N LYS A 169 3.14 19.16 -4.13
CA LYS A 169 4.24 18.21 -4.36
C LYS A 169 3.91 17.22 -5.48
N ALA A 170 2.67 16.76 -5.57
CA ALA A 170 2.20 15.91 -6.66
C ALA A 170 2.30 16.63 -8.01
N ALA A 171 1.94 17.92 -8.05
CA ALA A 171 2.09 18.74 -9.26
C ALA A 171 3.56 18.88 -9.66
N ALA A 172 4.46 19.12 -8.70
CA ALA A 172 5.90 19.17 -8.97
C ALA A 172 6.46 17.82 -9.44
N ALA A 173 5.98 16.69 -8.87
CA ALA A 173 6.36 15.35 -9.30
C ALA A 173 5.92 15.08 -10.75
N ALA A 174 4.65 15.36 -11.08
CA ALA A 174 4.11 15.18 -12.43
C ALA A 174 4.84 16.06 -13.46
N ALA A 175 5.09 17.32 -13.14
CA ALA A 175 5.88 18.23 -13.98
C ALA A 175 7.30 17.70 -14.23
N ARG A 176 7.94 17.12 -13.21
CA ARG A 176 9.27 16.51 -13.34
C ARG A 176 9.27 15.26 -14.22
N LEU A 177 8.17 14.51 -14.24
CA LEU A 177 7.99 13.36 -15.14
C LEU A 177 7.54 13.77 -16.55
N GLY A 178 7.14 15.04 -16.76
CA GLY A 178 6.60 15.52 -18.02
C GLY A 178 5.20 14.99 -18.32
N LEU A 179 4.41 14.67 -17.28
CA LEU A 179 3.09 14.06 -17.39
C LEU A 179 2.00 14.99 -16.80
N PRO A 180 0.79 15.00 -17.35
CA PRO A 180 -0.34 15.69 -16.73
C PRO A 180 -0.70 15.04 -15.40
N LEU A 181 -1.12 15.87 -14.43
CA LEU A 181 -1.57 15.42 -13.12
C LEU A 181 -3.09 15.38 -13.08
N GLU A 182 -3.63 14.27 -12.60
CA GLU A 182 -5.01 14.11 -12.15
C GLU A 182 -5.03 13.77 -10.66
N ILE A 183 -6.06 14.24 -9.96
CA ILE A 183 -6.19 14.08 -8.50
C ILE A 183 -7.52 13.40 -8.22
N HIS A 184 -7.49 12.32 -7.45
CA HIS A 184 -8.67 11.58 -7.02
C HIS A 184 -8.63 11.36 -5.51
N HIS A 185 -9.68 11.79 -4.80
CA HIS A 185 -9.76 11.65 -3.35
C HIS A 185 -10.32 10.29 -2.98
N THR A 186 -9.55 9.49 -2.23
CA THR A 186 -9.93 8.12 -1.85
C THR A 186 -10.30 7.99 -0.38
N GLY A 187 -9.58 8.69 0.50
CA GLY A 187 -9.66 8.41 1.93
C GLY A 187 -8.98 7.09 2.31
N LEU A 188 -9.39 6.54 3.45
CA LEU A 188 -8.86 5.30 4.06
C LEU A 188 -9.88 4.16 4.15
N ALA A 189 -11.09 4.35 3.63
CA ALA A 189 -12.16 3.36 3.67
C ALA A 189 -11.81 2.06 2.93
N GLY A 190 -10.85 2.12 2.01
CA GLY A 190 -10.33 0.98 1.28
C GLY A 190 -9.58 -0.07 2.11
N ILE A 191 -9.02 0.33 3.25
CA ILE A 191 -8.28 -0.59 4.14
C ILE A 191 -9.03 -0.89 5.43
N GLU A 192 -9.91 0.01 5.87
CA GLU A 192 -10.61 -0.13 7.16
C GLU A 192 -11.41 -1.44 7.29
N PRO A 193 -12.23 -1.89 6.32
CA PRO A 193 -12.99 -3.14 6.44
C PRO A 193 -12.10 -4.36 6.62
N PHE A 194 -10.95 -4.40 5.96
CA PHE A 194 -9.99 -5.51 6.07
C PHE A 194 -9.34 -5.55 7.46
N LEU A 195 -9.19 -4.39 8.10
CA LEU A 195 -8.59 -4.25 9.41
C LEU A 195 -9.59 -4.41 10.56
N LYS A 196 -10.89 -4.53 10.26
CA LYS A 196 -11.92 -4.65 11.29
C LYS A 196 -11.70 -5.91 12.12
N PRO A 197 -11.88 -5.83 13.45
CA PRO A 197 -11.72 -6.98 14.32
C PRO A 197 -12.71 -8.07 13.93
N ARG A 198 -12.22 -9.31 13.85
CA ARG A 198 -13.09 -10.47 13.67
C ARG A 198 -13.52 -10.95 15.05
N ASP A 199 -14.82 -11.18 15.23
CA ASP A 199 -15.32 -11.77 16.46
C ASP A 199 -14.68 -13.14 16.66
N ALA A 200 -14.35 -13.47 17.91
CA ALA A 200 -13.96 -14.83 18.25
C ALA A 200 -15.14 -15.74 17.90
N ALA A 201 -14.94 -16.70 16.99
CA ALA A 201 -15.93 -17.74 16.74
C ALA A 201 -16.33 -18.37 18.09
N ALA A 202 -17.63 -18.37 18.36
CA ALA A 202 -18.23 -18.93 19.58
C ALA A 202 -18.00 -20.44 19.69
#